data_AF-A0A8C6GAV3-F1
#
_entry.id   AF-A0A8C6GAV3-F1
#
_cell.length_a   1.000
_cell.length_b   1.000
_cell.length_c   1.000
_cell.angle_alpha   90.00
_cell.angle_beta   90.00
_cell.angle_gamma   90.00
#
_symmetry.space_group_name_H-M   'P 1'
#
loop_
_entity.id
_entity.type
_entity.pdbx_description
1 polymer ?
#
loop_
_entity_poly.entity_id
_entity_poly.type
_entity_poly.pdbx_seq_one_letter_code
_entity_poly.pdbx_strand_id
1 'polypeptide(L)'
;MAKGNRKNLTNRNQDHSPSSEPSTPTSPSPGHPNTPEKLDLDLKAYLMMMVEDIKKDLNNSLKEIQENTAKQVEDIKEETQKSLKELQENITKQVEDIKEETQKSLKELQENTTKQVMELNKTIQDLKREVDTIKKTQSEATLEIETLGKKSGTIDASISNRIQEMEERISGAEDSIENIGTTIKENGKCKKILTQNIQEIQDTMRRPNLRIIGVDENEDFQLKGPANIFNKIIEENFPNLKKEMPMNIQEAYRTPNRLDQKRNSSRHIIIRTTNALNKDRI
;
A
#
# COMPACT_ATOMS: atom_id res chain seq x y z
N MET A 1 44.13 -56.51 -11.42
CA MET A 1 43.41 -57.81 -11.41
C MET A 1 43.65 -58.52 -12.74
N ALA A 2 43.94 -59.83 -12.65
CA ALA A 2 43.99 -60.91 -13.68
C ALA A 2 44.59 -60.59 -15.08
N LYS A 3 45.81 -61.04 -15.44
CA LYS A 3 46.30 -62.41 -15.75
C LYS A 3 45.62 -63.09 -16.95
N GLY A 4 46.43 -63.47 -17.96
CA GLY A 4 46.01 -64.41 -19.01
C GLY A 4 47.08 -64.75 -20.08
N ASN A 5 48.21 -65.34 -19.68
CA ASN A 5 49.26 -65.91 -20.54
C ASN A 5 48.82 -67.13 -21.37
N ARG A 6 49.52 -67.40 -22.50
CA ARG A 6 50.19 -68.69 -22.86
C ARG A 6 50.99 -68.54 -24.19
N LYS A 7 52.34 -68.56 -24.19
CA LYS A 7 53.35 -69.69 -24.25
C LYS A 7 53.75 -70.08 -25.70
N ASN A 8 54.95 -69.71 -26.18
CA ASN A 8 56.26 -70.46 -26.27
C ASN A 8 56.40 -71.32 -27.56
N LEU A 9 57.53 -71.37 -28.30
CA LEU A 9 58.92 -71.83 -28.00
C LEU A 9 59.96 -71.10 -28.91
N THR A 10 61.07 -70.50 -28.44
CA THR A 10 62.48 -71.00 -28.24
C THR A 10 63.12 -71.70 -29.45
N ASN A 11 64.29 -71.32 -30.01
CA ASN A 11 65.66 -71.19 -29.47
C ASN A 11 66.55 -70.36 -30.46
N ARG A 12 67.46 -69.43 -30.08
CA ARG A 12 68.81 -69.56 -29.46
C ARG A 12 69.85 -70.21 -30.43
N ASN A 13 71.02 -69.68 -30.81
CA ASN A 13 72.10 -68.88 -30.19
C ASN A 13 72.98 -68.27 -31.32
N GLN A 14 73.43 -67.01 -31.26
CA GLN A 14 74.71 -66.44 -30.75
C GLN A 14 75.89 -66.37 -31.72
N ASP A 15 76.29 -65.11 -32.00
CA ASP A 15 77.60 -64.47 -31.75
C ASP A 15 78.89 -65.30 -31.90
N HIS A 16 79.79 -64.87 -32.80
CA HIS A 16 80.96 -64.03 -32.44
C HIS A 16 81.90 -63.80 -33.65
N SER A 17 82.40 -62.57 -33.77
CA SER A 17 83.53 -62.08 -34.60
C SER A 17 84.89 -62.52 -33.99
N PRO A 18 86.11 -62.07 -34.41
CA PRO A 18 86.64 -61.49 -35.67
C PRO A 18 88.04 -62.05 -36.12
N SER A 19 88.49 -61.65 -37.32
CA SER A 19 89.87 -61.28 -37.80
C SER A 19 91.17 -62.02 -37.34
N SER A 20 91.97 -62.49 -38.32
CA SER A 20 93.45 -62.24 -38.56
C SER A 20 94.24 -63.48 -39.10
N GLU A 21 95.08 -63.28 -40.12
CA GLU A 21 96.10 -64.22 -40.72
C GLU A 21 97.44 -64.26 -39.88
N PRO A 22 98.60 -64.87 -40.27
CA PRO A 22 99.02 -65.90 -41.27
C PRO A 22 100.04 -66.99 -40.75
N SER A 23 100.54 -67.87 -41.65
CA SER A 23 101.90 -68.53 -41.72
C SER A 23 102.05 -70.08 -41.61
N THR A 24 102.96 -70.62 -42.44
CA THR A 24 103.31 -72.04 -42.80
C THR A 24 104.32 -72.74 -41.85
N PRO A 25 104.72 -74.05 -42.01
CA PRO A 25 105.85 -74.47 -42.89
C PRO A 25 105.85 -75.94 -43.45
N THR A 26 107.00 -76.36 -44.04
CA THR A 26 107.30 -77.32 -45.14
C THR A 26 108.06 -78.62 -44.76
N SER A 27 108.09 -79.65 -45.66
CA SER A 27 109.24 -80.55 -46.09
C SER A 27 108.98 -82.11 -46.01
N PRO A 28 109.73 -83.06 -46.67
CA PRO A 28 110.38 -83.17 -48.02
C PRO A 28 110.17 -84.50 -48.86
N SER A 29 110.27 -84.40 -50.21
CA SER A 29 110.87 -85.25 -51.32
C SER A 29 110.94 -86.83 -51.33
N PRO A 30 111.25 -87.59 -52.44
CA PRO A 30 111.64 -87.22 -53.84
C PRO A 30 111.13 -88.10 -55.06
N GLY A 31 111.35 -87.62 -56.32
CA GLY A 31 111.72 -88.48 -57.49
C GLY A 31 110.94 -88.43 -58.85
N HIS A 32 111.35 -87.54 -59.79
CA HIS A 32 111.52 -87.62 -61.29
C HIS A 32 110.52 -88.34 -62.27
N PRO A 33 110.57 -88.08 -63.62
CA PRO A 33 110.73 -86.81 -64.37
C PRO A 33 109.90 -86.69 -65.72
N ASN A 34 109.96 -85.48 -66.33
CA ASN A 34 109.94 -85.11 -67.77
C ASN A 34 108.83 -84.13 -68.30
N THR A 35 109.32 -83.03 -68.91
CA THR A 35 108.81 -81.85 -69.69
C THR A 35 107.83 -82.14 -70.86
N PRO A 36 107.18 -81.15 -71.57
CA PRO A 36 107.51 -79.72 -71.75
C PRO A 36 106.35 -78.67 -71.69
N GLU A 37 106.73 -77.39 -71.79
CA GLU A 37 105.91 -76.16 -71.91
C GLU A 37 104.81 -76.18 -73.00
N LYS A 38 103.79 -75.31 -72.78
CA LYS A 38 102.92 -74.60 -73.79
C LYS A 38 101.39 -74.87 -73.77
N LEU A 39 100.73 -74.88 -72.61
CA LEU A 39 99.25 -74.94 -72.46
C LEU A 39 98.68 -74.10 -71.27
N ASP A 40 99.08 -72.83 -71.11
CA ASP A 40 98.67 -71.96 -69.96
C ASP A 40 97.87 -70.69 -70.36
N LEU A 41 97.63 -70.47 -71.66
CA LEU A 41 96.90 -69.30 -72.17
C LEU A 41 95.40 -69.54 -72.39
N ASP A 42 94.97 -70.80 -72.57
CA ASP A 42 93.60 -71.15 -73.00
C ASP A 42 92.60 -71.23 -71.84
N LEU A 43 93.01 -71.75 -70.67
CA LEU A 43 92.14 -71.82 -69.48
C LEU A 43 91.83 -70.42 -68.90
N LYS A 44 92.80 -69.51 -69.00
CA LYS A 44 92.68 -68.11 -68.59
C LYS A 44 91.73 -67.33 -69.51
N ALA A 45 91.77 -67.61 -70.81
CA ALA A 45 90.84 -67.01 -71.78
C ALA A 45 89.40 -67.51 -71.55
N TYR A 46 89.21 -68.81 -71.25
CA TYR A 46 87.90 -69.38 -70.94
C TYR A 46 87.29 -68.81 -69.64
N LEU A 47 88.09 -68.68 -68.58
CA LEU A 47 87.67 -68.03 -67.32
C LEU A 47 87.36 -66.54 -67.51
N MET A 48 88.14 -65.83 -68.31
CA MET A 48 87.89 -64.41 -68.63
C MET A 48 86.59 -64.25 -69.40
N MET A 49 86.30 -65.12 -70.38
CA MET A 49 85.04 -65.12 -71.13
C MET A 49 83.83 -65.39 -70.22
N MET A 50 83.94 -66.37 -69.30
CA MET A 50 82.90 -66.70 -68.33
C MET A 50 82.65 -65.56 -67.32
N VAL A 51 83.72 -64.88 -66.87
CA VAL A 51 83.63 -63.71 -65.99
C VAL A 51 83.03 -62.50 -66.73
N GLU A 52 83.37 -62.29 -68.00
CA GLU A 52 82.78 -61.22 -68.81
C GLU A 52 81.29 -61.47 -69.08
N ASP A 53 80.88 -62.72 -69.31
CA ASP A 53 79.47 -63.12 -69.43
C ASP A 53 78.72 -62.92 -68.11
N ILE A 54 79.26 -63.36 -66.97
CA ILE A 54 78.67 -63.12 -65.63
C ILE A 54 78.54 -61.62 -65.35
N LYS A 55 79.55 -60.83 -65.70
CA LYS A 55 79.55 -59.37 -65.53
C LYS A 55 78.52 -58.70 -66.45
N LYS A 56 78.32 -59.23 -67.65
CA LYS A 56 77.29 -58.77 -68.58
C LYS A 56 75.89 -59.10 -68.07
N ASP A 57 75.67 -60.30 -67.57
CA ASP A 57 74.39 -60.71 -66.96
C ASP A 57 74.09 -59.91 -65.69
N LEU A 58 75.07 -59.74 -64.80
CA LEU A 58 74.93 -58.89 -63.61
C LEU A 58 74.61 -57.44 -63.98
N ASN A 59 75.26 -56.88 -65.01
CA ASN A 59 74.96 -55.52 -65.48
C ASN A 59 73.58 -55.41 -66.10
N ASN A 60 73.14 -56.41 -66.88
CA ASN A 60 71.80 -56.43 -67.45
C ASN A 60 70.73 -56.53 -66.36
N SER A 61 70.88 -57.45 -65.40
CA SER A 61 69.98 -57.56 -64.24
C SER A 61 70.00 -56.30 -63.37
N LEU A 62 71.16 -55.68 -63.16
CA LEU A 62 71.26 -54.41 -62.43
C LEU A 62 70.52 -53.28 -63.14
N LYS A 63 70.67 -53.18 -64.47
CA LYS A 63 69.96 -52.19 -65.29
C LYS A 63 68.45 -52.40 -65.25
N GLU A 64 67.99 -53.65 -65.34
CA GLU A 64 66.58 -54.00 -65.21
C GLU A 64 66.02 -53.68 -63.81
N ILE A 65 66.78 -53.95 -62.75
CA ILE A 65 66.42 -53.57 -61.37
C ILE A 65 66.34 -52.04 -61.24
N GLN A 66 67.28 -51.30 -61.83
CA GLN A 66 67.28 -49.83 -61.80
C GLN A 66 66.10 -49.25 -62.58
N GLU A 67 65.79 -49.76 -63.78
CA GLU A 67 64.63 -49.33 -64.57
C GLU A 67 63.31 -49.66 -63.85
N ASN A 68 63.17 -50.85 -63.28
CA ASN A 68 61.98 -51.24 -62.51
C ASN A 68 61.81 -50.40 -61.23
N THR A 69 62.90 -50.13 -60.52
CA THR A 69 62.88 -49.29 -59.31
C THR A 69 62.54 -47.84 -59.66
N ALA A 70 63.11 -47.29 -60.73
CA ALA A 70 62.82 -45.94 -61.20
C ALA A 70 61.34 -45.80 -61.60
N LYS A 71 60.78 -46.79 -62.30
CA LYS A 71 59.36 -46.82 -62.66
C LYS A 71 58.46 -46.86 -61.42
N GLN A 72 58.74 -47.75 -60.46
CA GLN A 72 57.99 -47.81 -59.20
C GLN A 72 58.07 -46.49 -58.41
N VAL A 73 59.24 -45.83 -58.39
CA VAL A 73 59.40 -44.53 -57.72
C VAL A 73 58.58 -43.44 -58.41
N GLU A 74 58.53 -43.41 -59.74
CA GLU A 74 57.70 -42.43 -60.46
C GLU A 74 56.21 -42.71 -60.27
N ASP A 75 55.77 -43.98 -60.30
CA ASP A 75 54.38 -44.36 -60.01
C ASP A 75 53.96 -43.94 -58.59
N ILE A 76 54.80 -44.18 -57.58
CA ILE A 76 54.58 -43.74 -56.19
C ILE A 76 54.51 -42.21 -56.11
N LYS A 77 55.36 -41.50 -56.86
CA LYS A 77 55.38 -40.04 -56.89
C LYS A 77 54.11 -39.47 -57.55
N GLU A 78 53.63 -40.06 -58.63
CA GLU A 78 52.37 -39.67 -59.26
C GLU A 78 51.17 -39.92 -58.35
N GLU A 79 51.10 -41.10 -57.71
CA GLU A 79 50.03 -41.45 -56.77
C GLU A 79 50.01 -40.50 -55.57
N THR A 80 51.17 -40.23 -54.96
CA THR A 80 51.28 -39.29 -53.84
C THR A 80 50.92 -37.86 -54.21
N GLN A 81 51.30 -37.39 -55.42
CA GLN A 81 50.89 -36.07 -55.91
C GLN A 81 49.38 -35.97 -56.13
N LYS A 82 48.77 -37.02 -56.70
CA LYS A 82 47.32 -37.08 -56.92
C LYS A 82 46.56 -37.03 -55.60
N SER A 83 46.94 -37.85 -54.62
CA SER A 83 46.33 -37.86 -53.29
C SER A 83 46.51 -36.52 -52.58
N LEU A 84 47.67 -35.89 -52.70
CA LEU A 84 47.92 -34.56 -52.13
C LEU A 84 47.00 -33.50 -52.74
N LYS A 85 46.84 -33.51 -54.07
CA LYS A 85 45.96 -32.57 -54.77
C LYS A 85 44.50 -32.75 -54.37
N GLU A 86 44.03 -34.00 -54.28
CA GLU A 86 42.68 -34.33 -53.82
C GLU A 86 42.45 -33.87 -52.37
N LEU A 87 43.44 -34.05 -51.49
CA LEU A 87 43.39 -33.56 -50.12
C LEU A 87 43.31 -32.01 -50.07
N GLN A 88 44.11 -31.32 -50.89
CA GLN A 88 44.07 -29.86 -50.99
C GLN A 88 42.70 -29.35 -51.48
N GLU A 89 42.13 -29.97 -52.51
CA GLU A 89 40.80 -29.63 -53.03
C GLU A 89 39.71 -29.84 -51.97
N ASN A 90 39.76 -30.96 -51.24
CA ASN A 90 38.82 -31.27 -50.16
C ASN A 90 38.91 -30.26 -49.00
N ILE A 91 40.14 -29.92 -48.56
CA ILE A 91 40.35 -28.92 -47.50
C ILE A 91 39.84 -27.55 -47.95
N THR A 92 40.13 -27.15 -49.19
CA THR A 92 39.70 -25.85 -49.73
C THR A 92 38.18 -25.75 -49.75
N LYS A 93 37.48 -26.80 -50.19
CA LYS A 93 36.02 -26.84 -50.20
C LYS A 93 35.44 -26.72 -48.79
N GLN A 94 35.94 -27.50 -47.82
CA GLN A 94 35.47 -27.43 -46.43
C GLN A 94 35.67 -26.04 -45.81
N VAL A 95 36.80 -25.40 -46.09
CA VAL A 95 37.08 -24.04 -45.59
C VAL A 95 36.09 -23.03 -46.17
N GLU A 96 35.77 -23.12 -47.46
CA GLU A 96 34.79 -22.22 -48.08
C GLU A 96 33.37 -22.48 -47.55
N ASP A 97 32.96 -23.75 -47.37
CA ASP A 97 31.67 -24.11 -46.78
C ASP A 97 31.53 -23.53 -45.35
N ILE A 98 32.56 -23.68 -44.51
CA ILE A 98 32.60 -23.09 -43.15
C ILE A 98 32.52 -21.56 -43.21
N LYS A 99 33.21 -20.94 -44.16
CA LYS A 99 33.21 -19.48 -44.34
C LYS A 99 31.84 -18.96 -44.77
N GLU A 100 31.14 -19.65 -45.67
CA GLU A 100 29.79 -19.28 -46.07
C GLU A 100 28.78 -19.45 -44.92
N GLU A 101 28.85 -20.57 -44.18
CA GLU A 101 27.97 -20.81 -43.03
C GLU A 101 28.18 -19.76 -41.93
N THR A 102 29.43 -19.47 -41.57
CA THR A 102 29.76 -18.44 -40.56
C THR A 102 29.33 -17.04 -41.00
N GLN A 103 29.48 -16.68 -42.27
CA GLN A 103 28.99 -15.40 -42.80
C GLN A 103 27.46 -15.30 -42.74
N LYS A 104 26.75 -16.37 -43.09
CA LYS A 104 25.29 -16.42 -43.04
C LYS A 104 24.78 -16.24 -41.61
N SER A 105 25.31 -17.00 -40.65
CA SER A 105 24.92 -16.88 -39.24
C SER A 105 25.24 -15.49 -38.67
N LEU A 106 26.39 -14.91 -39.03
CA LEU A 106 26.75 -13.57 -38.60
C LEU A 106 25.76 -12.52 -39.12
N LYS A 107 25.38 -12.61 -40.40
CA LYS A 107 24.42 -11.69 -41.02
C LYS A 107 23.04 -11.79 -40.35
N GLU A 108 22.56 -13.01 -40.10
CA GLU A 108 21.30 -13.23 -39.41
C GLU A 108 21.30 -12.64 -37.98
N LEU A 109 22.39 -12.84 -37.24
CA LEU A 109 22.56 -12.26 -35.90
C LEU A 109 22.55 -10.72 -35.94
N GLN A 110 23.21 -10.11 -36.92
CA GLN A 110 23.23 -8.66 -37.12
C GLN A 110 21.83 -8.11 -37.45
N GLU A 111 21.09 -8.75 -38.35
CA GLU A 111 19.73 -8.35 -38.71
C GLU A 111 18.78 -8.45 -37.52
N ASN A 112 18.83 -9.53 -36.76
CA ASN A 112 18.00 -9.72 -35.57
C ASN A 112 18.31 -8.67 -34.49
N THR A 113 19.60 -8.41 -34.23
CA THR A 113 20.03 -7.39 -33.28
C THR A 113 19.55 -6.00 -33.71
N THR A 114 19.67 -5.68 -35.00
CA THR A 114 19.25 -4.38 -35.55
C THR A 114 17.74 -4.16 -35.40
N LYS A 115 16.92 -5.19 -35.68
CA LYS A 115 15.47 -5.15 -35.50
C LYS A 115 15.09 -4.91 -34.03
N GLN A 116 15.71 -5.64 -33.11
CA GLN A 116 15.50 -5.45 -31.67
C GLN A 116 15.86 -4.04 -31.20
N VAL A 117 17.00 -3.50 -31.67
CA VAL A 117 17.43 -2.14 -31.34
C VAL A 117 16.45 -1.08 -31.89
N MET A 118 15.94 -1.26 -33.11
CA MET A 118 14.93 -0.35 -33.68
C MET A 118 13.63 -0.36 -32.88
N GLU A 119 13.17 -1.54 -32.46
CA GLU A 119 11.96 -1.69 -31.65
C GLU A 119 12.13 -1.04 -30.27
N LEU A 120 13.26 -1.30 -29.60
CA LEU A 120 13.61 -0.65 -28.32
C LEU A 120 13.69 0.87 -28.44
N ASN A 121 14.25 1.40 -29.54
CA ASN A 121 14.29 2.84 -29.75
C ASN A 121 12.88 3.45 -29.91
N LYS A 122 11.96 2.73 -30.55
CA LYS A 122 10.57 3.17 -30.67
C LYS A 122 9.89 3.22 -29.30
N THR A 123 10.03 2.17 -28.49
CA THR A 123 9.45 2.14 -27.14
C THR A 123 10.02 3.22 -26.24
N ILE A 124 11.34 3.49 -26.31
CA ILE A 124 11.98 4.59 -25.57
C ILE A 124 11.40 5.96 -25.99
N GLN A 125 11.15 6.18 -27.27
CA GLN A 125 10.55 7.44 -27.74
C GLN A 125 9.11 7.59 -27.26
N ASP A 126 8.33 6.52 -27.28
CA ASP A 126 6.94 6.54 -26.80
C ASP A 126 6.89 6.85 -25.30
N LEU A 127 7.70 6.15 -24.50
CA LEU A 127 7.86 6.41 -23.07
C LEU A 127 8.28 7.86 -22.78
N LYS A 128 9.17 8.43 -23.60
CA LYS A 128 9.59 9.83 -23.44
C LYS A 128 8.43 10.82 -23.61
N ARG A 129 7.57 10.59 -24.61
CA ARG A 129 6.36 11.43 -24.83
C ARG A 129 5.36 11.30 -23.69
N GLU A 130 5.19 10.09 -23.16
CA GLU A 130 4.34 9.85 -21.99
C GLU A 130 4.87 10.59 -20.75
N VAL A 131 6.18 10.51 -20.48
CA VAL A 131 6.81 11.23 -19.36
C VAL A 131 6.61 12.75 -19.48
N ASP A 132 6.77 13.32 -20.68
CA ASP A 132 6.55 14.75 -20.90
C ASP A 132 5.08 15.15 -20.65
N THR A 133 4.14 14.30 -21.06
CA THR A 133 2.71 14.51 -20.84
C THR A 133 2.35 14.43 -19.35
N ILE A 134 2.90 13.45 -18.63
CA ILE A 134 2.74 13.29 -17.18
C ILE A 134 3.30 14.51 -16.44
N LYS A 135 4.49 14.98 -16.85
CA LYS A 135 5.12 16.16 -16.23
C LYS A 135 4.26 17.41 -16.39
N LYS A 136 3.67 17.61 -17.58
CA LYS A 136 2.76 18.73 -17.84
C LYS A 136 1.51 18.66 -16.95
N THR A 137 0.83 17.51 -16.93
CA THR A 137 -0.36 17.32 -16.10
C THR A 137 -0.07 17.46 -14.60
N GLN A 138 1.08 16.97 -14.13
CA GLN A 138 1.52 17.16 -12.74
C GLN A 138 1.70 18.64 -12.38
N SER A 139 2.26 19.45 -13.29
CA SER A 139 2.45 20.88 -13.06
C SER A 139 1.12 21.65 -12.96
N GLU A 140 0.15 21.32 -13.83
CA GLU A 140 -1.19 21.91 -13.82
C GLU A 140 -1.93 21.55 -12.52
N ALA A 141 -1.91 20.27 -12.12
CA ALA A 141 -2.52 19.81 -10.87
C ALA A 141 -1.92 20.49 -9.64
N THR A 142 -0.61 20.74 -9.62
CA THR A 142 0.06 21.42 -8.50
C THR A 142 -0.42 22.86 -8.35
N LEU A 143 -0.59 23.59 -9.45
CA LEU A 143 -1.12 24.95 -9.44
C LEU A 143 -2.57 24.97 -8.95
N GLU A 144 -3.42 24.05 -9.42
CA GLU A 144 -4.81 23.95 -8.94
C GLU A 144 -4.88 23.71 -7.43
N ILE A 145 -4.09 22.77 -6.91
CA ILE A 145 -4.00 22.48 -5.47
C ILE A 145 -3.58 23.73 -4.69
N GLU A 146 -2.60 24.50 -5.16
CA GLU A 146 -2.17 25.74 -4.51
C GLU A 146 -3.30 26.78 -4.47
N THR A 147 -4.03 26.96 -5.58
CA THR A 147 -5.15 27.91 -5.63
C THR A 147 -6.30 27.51 -4.71
N LEU A 148 -6.62 26.21 -4.62
CA LEU A 148 -7.62 25.69 -3.71
C LEU A 148 -7.19 25.85 -2.25
N GLY A 149 -5.91 25.60 -1.94
CA GLY A 149 -5.35 25.82 -0.61
C GLY A 149 -5.48 27.27 -0.15
N LYS A 150 -5.17 28.24 -1.01
CA LYS A 150 -5.35 29.69 -0.71
C LYS A 150 -6.82 30.04 -0.46
N LYS A 151 -7.74 29.54 -1.29
CA LYS A 151 -9.18 29.74 -1.12
C LYS A 151 -9.69 29.14 0.19
N SER A 152 -9.26 27.92 0.52
CA SER A 152 -9.61 27.27 1.80
C SER A 152 -9.16 28.13 2.97
N GLY A 153 -7.89 28.57 2.99
CA GLY A 153 -7.38 29.41 4.07
C GLY A 153 -8.17 30.71 4.29
N THR A 154 -8.63 31.37 3.21
CA THR A 154 -9.49 32.54 3.34
C THR A 154 -10.89 32.23 3.90
N ILE A 155 -11.46 31.08 3.54
CA ILE A 155 -12.76 30.63 4.06
C ILE A 155 -12.63 30.26 5.54
N ASP A 156 -11.59 29.54 5.92
CA ASP A 156 -11.34 29.10 7.29
C ASP A 156 -11.16 30.30 8.23
N ALA A 157 -10.39 31.32 7.81
CA ALA A 157 -10.24 32.56 8.57
C ALA A 157 -11.58 33.31 8.72
N SER A 158 -12.37 33.39 7.65
CA SER A 158 -13.70 34.03 7.67
C SER A 158 -14.68 33.32 8.60
N ILE A 159 -14.73 31.98 8.57
CA ILE A 159 -15.56 31.18 9.46
C ILE A 159 -15.10 31.35 10.91
N SER A 160 -13.80 31.31 11.17
CA SER A 160 -13.24 31.47 12.51
C SER A 160 -13.62 32.82 13.12
N ASN A 161 -13.49 33.91 12.36
CA ASN A 161 -13.90 35.25 12.82
C ASN A 161 -15.41 35.32 13.14
N ARG A 162 -16.25 34.70 12.31
CA ARG A 162 -17.71 34.68 12.55
C ARG A 162 -18.07 33.87 13.78
N ILE A 163 -17.36 32.76 14.05
CA ILE A 163 -17.56 31.95 15.26
C ILE A 163 -17.21 32.80 16.49
N GLN A 164 -16.06 33.46 16.49
CA GLN A 164 -15.64 34.30 17.60
C GLN A 164 -16.65 35.44 17.88
N GLU A 165 -17.15 36.12 16.85
CA GLU A 165 -18.17 37.16 17.01
C GLU A 165 -19.46 36.61 17.64
N MET A 166 -19.88 35.40 17.24
CA MET A 166 -21.06 34.76 17.82
C MET A 166 -20.84 34.35 19.27
N GLU A 167 -19.65 33.86 19.62
CA GLU A 167 -19.29 33.49 21.00
C GLU A 167 -19.37 34.72 21.93
N GLU A 168 -18.82 35.85 21.52
CA GLU A 168 -18.88 37.11 22.29
C GLU A 168 -20.34 37.58 22.48
N ARG A 169 -21.17 37.50 21.43
CA ARG A 169 -22.59 37.87 21.50
C ARG A 169 -23.40 36.94 22.40
N ILE A 170 -23.10 35.63 22.37
CA ILE A 170 -23.76 34.64 23.24
C ILE A 170 -23.39 34.92 24.70
N SER A 171 -22.11 35.15 25.00
CA SER A 171 -21.66 35.48 26.35
C SER A 171 -22.35 36.73 26.90
N GLY A 172 -22.46 37.81 26.11
CA GLY A 172 -23.19 39.00 26.54
C GLY A 172 -24.70 38.78 26.76
N ALA A 173 -25.31 37.88 25.99
CA ALA A 173 -26.71 37.49 26.17
C ALA A 173 -26.91 36.64 27.44
N GLU A 174 -25.98 35.75 27.77
CA GLU A 174 -26.00 34.93 28.99
C GLU A 174 -25.97 35.82 30.25
N ASP A 175 -25.05 36.79 30.31
CA ASP A 175 -24.96 37.76 31.41
C ASP A 175 -26.27 38.55 31.57
N SER A 176 -26.87 38.96 30.45
CA SER A 176 -28.13 39.70 30.43
C SER A 176 -29.29 38.85 30.95
N ILE A 177 -29.35 37.57 30.56
CA ILE A 177 -30.36 36.61 31.03
C ILE A 177 -30.22 36.37 32.53
N GLU A 178 -28.99 36.24 33.04
CA GLU A 178 -28.74 36.08 34.47
C GLU A 178 -29.26 37.28 35.27
N ASN A 179 -28.96 38.51 34.82
CA ASN A 179 -29.45 39.75 35.44
C ASN A 179 -30.98 39.87 35.41
N ILE A 180 -31.63 39.42 34.33
CA ILE A 180 -33.11 39.36 34.27
C ILE A 180 -33.63 38.32 35.28
N GLY A 181 -32.97 37.15 35.39
CA GLY A 181 -33.31 36.10 36.34
C GLY A 181 -33.28 36.57 37.79
N THR A 182 -32.25 37.32 38.19
CA THR A 182 -32.15 37.91 39.54
C THR A 182 -33.28 38.91 39.80
N THR A 183 -33.55 39.81 38.84
CA THR A 183 -34.63 40.81 38.92
C THR A 183 -36.01 40.16 39.07
N ILE A 184 -36.30 39.11 38.29
CA ILE A 184 -37.56 38.37 38.37
C ILE A 184 -37.72 37.73 39.75
N LYS A 185 -36.65 37.15 40.29
CA LYS A 185 -36.65 36.52 41.62
C LYS A 185 -36.97 37.54 42.72
N GLU A 186 -36.38 38.73 42.66
CA GLU A 186 -36.66 39.83 43.60
C GLU A 186 -38.09 40.33 43.49
N ASN A 187 -38.58 40.59 42.28
CA ASN A 187 -39.97 40.98 42.04
C ASN A 187 -40.96 39.93 42.56
N GLY A 188 -40.62 38.64 42.43
CA GLY A 188 -41.40 37.55 43.00
C GLY A 188 -41.49 37.61 44.53
N LYS A 189 -40.42 37.98 45.23
CA LYS A 189 -40.42 38.21 46.68
C LYS A 189 -41.30 39.42 47.04
N CYS A 190 -41.13 40.54 46.34
CA CYS A 190 -41.91 41.76 46.57
C CYS A 190 -43.42 41.53 46.38
N LYS A 191 -43.82 40.79 45.33
CA LYS A 191 -45.23 40.43 45.09
C LYS A 191 -45.83 39.61 46.23
N LYS A 192 -45.07 38.67 46.81
CA LYS A 192 -45.52 37.88 47.96
C LYS A 192 -45.74 38.76 49.18
N ILE A 193 -44.78 39.64 49.49
CA ILE A 193 -44.88 40.59 50.62
C ILE A 193 -46.08 41.52 50.43
N LEU A 194 -46.25 42.10 49.23
CA LEU A 194 -47.38 43.00 48.96
C LEU A 194 -48.73 42.29 49.13
N THR A 195 -48.84 41.05 48.66
CA THR A 195 -50.07 40.25 48.80
C THR A 195 -50.39 40.00 50.28
N GLN A 196 -49.37 39.66 51.08
CA GLN A 196 -49.50 39.47 52.52
C GLN A 196 -49.95 40.76 53.22
N ASN A 197 -49.32 41.90 52.91
CA ASN A 197 -49.69 43.20 53.48
C ASN A 197 -51.15 43.58 53.15
N ILE A 198 -51.60 43.34 51.91
CA ILE A 198 -52.99 43.58 51.51
C ILE A 198 -53.94 42.70 52.33
N GLN A 199 -53.60 41.43 52.53
CA GLN A 199 -54.41 40.51 53.32
C GLN A 199 -54.53 40.98 54.77
N GLU A 200 -53.41 41.36 55.40
CA GLU A 200 -53.38 41.90 56.76
C GLU A 200 -54.21 43.19 56.90
N ILE A 201 -54.11 44.11 55.93
CA ILE A 201 -54.93 45.33 55.90
C ILE A 201 -56.42 44.97 55.75
N GLN A 202 -56.78 44.05 54.86
CA GLN A 202 -58.17 43.63 54.71
C GLN A 202 -58.73 43.01 55.98
N ASP A 203 -57.95 42.17 56.66
CA ASP A 203 -58.36 41.50 57.89
C ASP A 203 -58.50 42.48 59.05
N THR A 204 -57.55 43.41 59.20
CA THR A 204 -57.65 44.48 60.21
C THR A 204 -58.85 45.40 59.97
N MET A 205 -59.12 45.78 58.72
CA MET A 205 -60.27 46.61 58.34
C MET A 205 -61.62 45.89 58.51
N ARG A 206 -61.66 44.57 58.32
CA ARG A 206 -62.87 43.75 58.54
C ARG A 206 -63.02 43.31 59.99
N ARG A 207 -62.01 43.49 60.84
CA ARG A 207 -62.04 43.08 62.25
C ARG A 207 -63.29 43.58 62.98
N PRO A 208 -63.71 44.86 62.94
CA PRO A 208 -64.91 45.33 63.66
C PRO A 208 -66.24 45.00 62.97
N ASN A 209 -66.22 44.34 61.80
CA ASN A 209 -67.43 44.03 61.04
C ASN A 209 -68.06 42.72 61.50
N LEU A 210 -69.36 42.76 61.79
CA LEU A 210 -70.24 41.62 62.02
C LEU A 210 -71.02 41.30 60.75
N ARG A 211 -71.25 40.01 60.50
CA ARG A 211 -72.00 39.53 59.35
C ARG A 211 -73.21 38.74 59.81
N ILE A 212 -74.40 39.31 59.61
CA ILE A 212 -75.68 38.66 59.95
C ILE A 212 -76.22 37.97 58.69
N ILE A 213 -76.64 36.71 58.85
CA ILE A 213 -77.10 35.82 57.78
C ILE A 213 -78.54 35.40 58.10
N GLY A 214 -79.34 35.07 57.07
CA GLY A 214 -80.69 34.52 57.27
C GLY A 214 -81.76 35.54 57.65
N VAL A 215 -81.47 36.84 57.52
CA VAL A 215 -82.47 37.90 57.72
C VAL A 215 -83.19 38.14 56.39
N ASP A 216 -84.50 37.96 56.35
CA ASP A 216 -85.32 38.15 55.15
C ASP A 216 -85.35 39.60 54.63
N GLU A 217 -85.62 39.75 53.33
CA GLU A 217 -85.61 41.04 52.60
C GLU A 217 -87.02 41.57 52.36
N ASN A 218 -87.85 41.57 53.40
CA ASN A 218 -89.26 41.95 53.31
C ASN A 218 -89.40 43.50 53.39
N GLU A 219 -90.57 44.06 53.08
CA GLU A 219 -90.82 45.52 53.11
C GLU A 219 -90.47 46.16 54.48
N ASP A 220 -90.67 45.41 55.56
CA ASP A 220 -90.27 45.77 56.92
C ASP A 220 -88.77 46.09 57.08
N PHE A 221 -87.92 45.41 56.32
CA PHE A 221 -86.49 45.65 56.29
C PHE A 221 -86.19 47.04 55.70
N GLN A 222 -86.90 47.42 54.63
CA GLN A 222 -86.71 48.70 53.96
C GLN A 222 -87.15 49.87 54.85
N LEU A 223 -88.20 49.67 55.66
CA LEU A 223 -88.72 50.69 56.56
C LEU A 223 -87.89 50.84 57.84
N LYS A 224 -87.45 49.73 58.46
CA LYS A 224 -86.74 49.76 59.75
C LYS A 224 -85.23 49.93 59.58
N GLY A 225 -84.66 49.52 58.45
CA GLY A 225 -83.23 49.63 58.16
C GLY A 225 -82.34 48.63 58.92
N PRO A 226 -81.10 48.39 58.45
CA PRO A 226 -80.26 47.32 58.98
C PRO A 226 -79.80 47.52 60.43
N ALA A 227 -79.66 48.77 60.88
CA ALA A 227 -79.25 49.11 62.25
C ALA A 227 -80.32 48.73 63.29
N ASN A 228 -81.60 49.00 63.00
CA ASN A 228 -82.69 48.67 63.94
C ASN A 228 -82.88 47.16 64.09
N ILE A 229 -82.67 46.42 62.99
CA ILE A 229 -82.74 44.96 63.02
C ILE A 229 -81.66 44.38 63.93
N PHE A 230 -80.42 44.90 63.84
CA PHE A 230 -79.36 44.50 64.75
C PHE A 230 -79.73 44.77 66.21
N ASN A 231 -80.24 45.97 66.53
CA ASN A 231 -80.64 46.31 67.90
C ASN A 231 -81.73 45.39 68.45
N LYS A 232 -82.71 45.01 67.61
CA LYS A 232 -83.75 44.03 67.97
C LYS A 232 -83.16 42.65 68.24
N ILE A 233 -82.25 42.17 67.38
CA ILE A 233 -81.56 40.87 67.57
C ILE A 233 -80.77 40.86 68.88
N ILE A 234 -80.04 41.93 69.19
CA ILE A 234 -79.27 42.04 70.44
C ILE A 234 -80.18 42.08 71.66
N GLU A 235 -81.30 42.80 71.61
CA GLU A 235 -82.27 42.83 72.72
C GLU A 235 -82.91 41.47 72.99
N GLU A 236 -83.29 40.75 71.93
CA GLU A 236 -83.95 39.45 72.04
C GLU A 236 -83.00 38.35 72.51
N ASN A 237 -81.73 38.37 72.07
CA ASN A 237 -80.78 37.27 72.33
C ASN A 237 -79.76 37.59 73.43
N PHE A 238 -79.38 38.86 73.61
CA PHE A 238 -78.31 39.31 74.51
C PHE A 238 -78.75 40.51 75.38
N PRO A 239 -79.79 40.36 76.22
CA PRO A 239 -80.40 41.47 76.97
C PRO A 239 -79.43 42.15 77.96
N ASN A 240 -78.47 41.41 78.51
CA ASN A 240 -77.45 41.95 79.43
C ASN A 240 -76.45 42.83 78.68
N LEU A 241 -76.06 42.42 77.46
CA LEU A 241 -75.11 43.15 76.62
C LEU A 241 -75.65 44.55 76.26
N LYS A 242 -76.96 44.65 75.97
CA LYS A 242 -77.65 45.92 75.69
C LYS A 242 -77.63 46.89 76.88
N LYS A 243 -77.70 46.39 78.11
CA LYS A 243 -77.76 47.20 79.34
C LYS A 243 -76.38 47.66 79.81
N GLU A 244 -75.40 46.76 79.77
CA GLU A 244 -74.06 47.01 80.28
C GLU A 244 -73.20 47.82 79.32
N MET A 245 -73.39 47.64 78.01
CA MET A 245 -72.60 48.32 76.99
C MET A 245 -73.43 48.58 75.72
N PRO A 246 -74.14 49.73 75.63
CA PRO A 246 -74.88 50.06 74.43
C PRO A 246 -73.89 50.16 73.25
N MET A 247 -74.07 49.30 72.25
CA MET A 247 -73.19 49.27 71.09
C MET A 247 -73.51 50.39 70.12
N ASN A 248 -72.50 51.19 69.80
CA ASN A 248 -72.59 52.19 68.74
C ASN A 248 -72.28 51.54 67.40
N ILE A 249 -73.23 51.63 66.48
CA ILE A 249 -73.10 51.18 65.09
C ILE A 249 -72.52 52.34 64.28
N GLN A 250 -71.40 52.09 63.60
CA GLN A 250 -70.78 53.06 62.72
C GLN A 250 -71.42 53.03 61.33
N GLU A 251 -71.61 51.84 60.78
CA GLU A 251 -72.23 51.62 59.47
C GLU A 251 -73.06 50.34 59.51
N ALA A 252 -74.19 50.33 58.81
CA ALA A 252 -75.05 49.17 58.71
C ALA A 252 -75.64 49.12 57.30
N TYR A 253 -75.28 48.08 56.54
CA TYR A 253 -75.72 47.96 55.15
C TYR A 253 -75.89 46.49 54.75
N ARG A 254 -76.70 46.24 53.72
CA ARG A 254 -76.76 44.92 53.08
C ARG A 254 -75.65 44.81 52.05
N THR A 255 -75.00 43.66 51.98
CA THR A 255 -74.01 43.39 50.95
C THR A 255 -74.62 43.58 49.56
N PRO A 256 -73.92 44.22 48.61
CA PRO A 256 -74.38 44.34 47.24
C PRO A 256 -74.71 42.97 46.63
N ASN A 257 -75.54 42.96 45.58
CA ASN A 257 -75.90 41.72 44.91
C ASN A 257 -74.65 41.09 44.29
N ARG A 258 -74.48 39.78 44.50
CA ARG A 258 -73.46 39.02 43.76
C ARG A 258 -73.98 38.83 42.33
N LEU A 259 -73.09 38.64 41.37
CA LEU A 259 -73.40 38.57 39.93
C LEU A 259 -74.51 37.55 39.57
N ASP A 260 -74.79 36.56 40.42
CA ASP A 260 -75.93 35.65 40.27
C ASP A 260 -77.23 36.22 40.87
N GLN A 261 -78.05 36.84 40.02
CA GLN A 261 -79.38 37.36 40.37
C GLN A 261 -80.43 36.28 40.73
N LYS A 262 -80.13 34.98 40.56
CA LYS A 262 -81.07 33.86 40.77
C LYS A 262 -80.97 33.19 42.15
N ARG A 263 -80.20 33.74 43.10
CA ARG A 263 -80.15 33.18 44.45
C ARG A 263 -81.38 33.62 45.25
N ASN A 264 -82.21 32.64 45.65
CA ASN A 264 -83.35 32.85 46.56
C ASN A 264 -82.91 33.09 48.03
N SER A 265 -81.60 33.23 48.31
CA SER A 265 -81.07 33.46 49.66
C SER A 265 -80.96 34.95 49.95
N SER A 266 -81.48 35.39 51.08
CA SER A 266 -81.35 36.77 51.57
C SER A 266 -79.88 37.21 51.65
N ARG A 267 -79.56 38.42 51.18
CA ARG A 267 -78.20 39.00 51.21
C ARG A 267 -77.72 39.15 52.64
N HIS A 268 -76.42 39.28 52.88
CA HIS A 268 -75.95 39.36 54.27
C HIS A 268 -75.99 40.82 54.73
N ILE A 269 -76.22 41.06 56.02
CA ILE A 269 -76.07 42.39 56.62
C ILE A 269 -74.66 42.51 57.17
N ILE A 270 -73.99 43.62 56.86
CA ILE A 270 -72.73 44.00 57.49
C ILE A 270 -73.04 45.11 58.50
N ILE A 271 -72.70 44.86 59.77
CA ILE A 271 -72.75 45.84 60.85
C ILE A 271 -71.31 46.16 61.23
N ARG A 272 -70.89 47.40 61.04
CA ARG A 272 -69.60 47.90 61.50
C ARG A 272 -69.78 48.50 62.88
N THR A 273 -69.14 47.89 63.87
CA THR A 273 -69.09 48.43 65.24
C THR A 273 -68.00 49.49 65.36
N THR A 274 -68.10 50.39 66.34
CA THR A 274 -67.08 51.44 66.55
C THR A 274 -65.68 50.91 66.88
N ASN A 275 -65.57 49.70 67.45
CA ASN A 275 -64.29 49.06 67.74
C ASN A 275 -64.43 47.54 67.69
N ALA A 276 -63.31 46.82 67.54
CA ALA A 276 -63.33 45.36 67.47
C ALA A 276 -63.77 44.67 68.77
N LEU A 277 -63.56 45.31 69.94
CA LEU A 277 -63.95 44.74 71.24
C LEU A 277 -65.47 44.57 71.36
N ASN A 278 -66.24 45.47 70.75
CA ASN A 278 -67.70 45.37 70.72
C ASN A 278 -68.16 44.14 69.94
N LYS A 279 -67.48 43.83 68.83
CA LYS A 279 -67.73 42.61 68.08
C LYS A 279 -67.31 41.37 68.87
N ASP A 280 -66.15 41.38 69.51
CA ASP A 280 -65.59 40.21 70.22
C ASP A 280 -66.47 39.77 71.42
N ARG A 281 -67.45 40.58 71.82
CA ARG A 281 -68.42 40.31 72.91
C ARG A 281 -69.74 39.67 72.45
N ILE A 282 -70.00 39.60 71.13
CA ILE A 282 -71.17 38.95 70.51
C ILE A 282 -70.78 37.57 70.02
#